data_AF-A0ABD4AAQ6-F1
#
_entry.id   AF-A0ABD4AAQ6-F1
#
_cell.length_a   1.000
_cell.length_b   1.000
_cell.length_c   1.000
_cell.angle_alpha   90.00
_cell.angle_beta   90.00
_cell.angle_gamma   90.00
#
_symmetry.space_group_name_H-M   'P 1'
#
loop_
_entity.id
_entity.type
_entity.pdbx_description
1 polymer ?
#
loop_
_entity_poly.entity_id
_entity_poly.type
_entity_poly.pdbx_seq_one_letter_code
_entity_poly.pdbx_strand_id
1 'polypeptide(L)'
;MGLCGSYARHGKKACTAHTIKEDFLKETILDDIQTLIQQVDKEKYIKKMARKSKSTKSDSQKKINKINKQIDVLQNRKRRFINLLADGIITHEEYQESMKQQIRN
;
A
#
# COMPACT_ATOMS: atom_id res chain seq x y z
N MET A 1 11.57 -5.54 -44.70
CA MET A 1 12.27 -6.85 -44.64
C MET A 1 13.58 -6.65 -43.90
N GLY A 2 13.74 -7.28 -42.74
CA GLY A 2 14.91 -7.11 -41.87
C GLY A 2 15.92 -8.24 -42.07
N LEU A 3 17.20 -7.89 -42.16
CA LEU A 3 18.32 -8.83 -42.17
C LEU A 3 18.95 -8.87 -40.77
N CYS A 4 19.40 -10.05 -40.34
CA CYS A 4 20.02 -10.21 -39.02
C CYS A 4 21.27 -9.32 -38.87
N GLY A 5 21.31 -8.48 -37.82
CA GLY A 5 22.45 -7.59 -37.56
C GLY A 5 23.76 -8.33 -37.31
N SER A 6 23.71 -9.52 -36.69
CA SER A 6 24.90 -10.37 -36.47
C SER A 6 25.45 -10.94 -37.78
N TYR A 7 24.56 -11.33 -38.70
CA TYR A 7 24.94 -11.74 -40.05
C TYR A 7 25.50 -10.57 -40.86
N ALA A 8 24.86 -9.40 -40.81
CA ALA A 8 25.29 -8.20 -41.51
C ALA A 8 26.71 -7.76 -41.11
N ARG A 9 27.06 -7.87 -39.81
CA ARG A 9 28.34 -7.37 -39.27
C ARG A 9 29.47 -8.40 -39.31
N HIS A 10 29.18 -9.68 -39.12
CA HIS A 10 30.20 -10.72 -38.92
C HIS A 10 30.02 -11.94 -39.85
N GLY A 11 29.03 -11.91 -40.75
CA GLY A 11 28.78 -12.93 -41.77
C GLY A 11 28.40 -14.30 -41.22
N LYS A 12 28.65 -15.33 -42.03
CA LYS A 12 28.28 -16.74 -41.75
C LYS A 12 28.90 -17.32 -40.47
N LYS A 13 29.98 -16.72 -39.94
CA LYS A 13 30.62 -17.15 -38.69
C LYS A 13 29.75 -16.88 -37.46
N ALA A 14 28.90 -15.84 -37.50
CA ALA A 14 28.08 -15.43 -36.36
C ALA A 14 26.60 -15.80 -36.49
N CYS A 15 26.10 -15.96 -37.72
CA CYS A 15 24.71 -16.38 -37.96
C CYS A 15 24.51 -16.94 -39.38
N THR A 16 23.35 -17.53 -39.66
CA THR A 16 22.95 -17.94 -41.02
C THR A 16 22.35 -16.77 -41.79
N ALA A 17 22.40 -16.86 -43.13
CA ALA A 17 21.76 -15.88 -44.01
C ALA A 17 20.23 -16.06 -43.96
N HIS A 18 19.57 -15.27 -43.13
CA HIS A 18 18.12 -15.29 -43.02
C HIS A 18 17.56 -13.87 -43.00
N THR A 19 16.31 -13.75 -43.42
CA THR A 19 15.58 -12.49 -43.50
C THR A 19 14.18 -12.70 -42.97
N ILE A 20 13.65 -11.68 -42.31
CA ILE A 20 12.31 -11.73 -41.74
C ILE A 20 11.48 -10.64 -42.43
N LYS A 21 10.32 -11.05 -42.95
CA LYS A 21 9.34 -10.11 -43.49
C LYS A 21 8.78 -9.27 -42.35
N GLU A 22 8.66 -7.97 -42.59
CA GLU A 22 8.25 -7.04 -41.54
C GLU A 22 6.83 -7.32 -41.06
N ASP A 23 5.91 -7.59 -41.99
CA ASP A 23 4.51 -7.88 -41.65
C ASP A 23 4.37 -9.17 -40.85
N PHE A 24 5.12 -10.21 -41.22
CA PHE A 24 5.18 -11.46 -40.47
C PHE A 24 5.67 -11.25 -39.03
N LEU A 25 6.69 -10.39 -38.85
CA LEU A 25 7.19 -10.08 -37.51
C LEU A 25 6.14 -9.31 -36.68
N LYS A 26 5.44 -8.36 -37.30
CA LYS A 26 4.35 -7.61 -36.64
C LYS A 26 3.24 -8.55 -36.20
N GLU A 27 2.79 -9.43 -37.08
CA GLU A 27 1.74 -10.41 -36.79
C GLU A 27 2.14 -11.35 -35.66
N THR A 28 3.38 -11.88 -35.70
CA THR A 28 3.90 -12.78 -34.66
C THR A 28 3.93 -12.09 -33.29
N ILE A 29 4.43 -10.84 -33.22
CA ILE A 29 4.48 -10.09 -31.96
C ILE A 29 3.08 -9.80 -31.42
N LEU A 30 2.13 -9.46 -32.30
CA LEU A 30 0.75 -9.19 -31.89
C LEU A 30 0.07 -10.45 -31.34
N ASP A 31 0.28 -11.60 -31.98
CA ASP A 31 -0.26 -12.88 -31.54
C ASP A 31 0.32 -13.30 -30.17
N ASP A 32 1.63 -13.13 -29.98
CA ASP A 32 2.30 -13.37 -28.71
C ASP A 32 1.71 -12.51 -27.59
N ILE A 33 1.54 -11.19 -27.83
CA ILE A 33 0.93 -10.28 -26.86
C ILE A 33 -0.50 -10.72 -26.52
N GLN A 34 -1.29 -11.10 -27.53
CA GLN A 34 -2.67 -11.53 -27.34
C GLN A 34 -2.75 -12.83 -26.52
N THR A 35 -1.85 -13.78 -26.78
CA THR A 35 -1.71 -15.02 -26.03
C THR A 35 -1.34 -14.75 -24.57
N LEU A 36 -0.38 -13.85 -24.32
CA LEU A 36 0.00 -13.45 -22.97
C LEU A 36 -1.17 -12.80 -22.21
N ILE A 37 -1.98 -11.97 -22.88
CA ILE A 37 -3.17 -11.35 -22.29
C ILE A 37 -4.21 -12.41 -21.91
N GLN A 38 -4.38 -13.46 -22.72
CA GLN A 38 -5.31 -14.55 -22.42
C GLN A 38 -4.89 -15.38 -21.20
N GLN A 39 -3.59 -15.46 -20.92
CA GLN A 39 -3.07 -16.14 -19.72
C GLN A 39 -3.25 -15.32 -18.43
N VAL A 40 -3.58 -14.03 -18.53
CA VAL A 40 -3.85 -13.19 -17.36
C VAL A 40 -5.24 -13.51 -16.80
N ASP A 41 -5.26 -14.18 -15.65
CA ASP A 41 -6.46 -14.32 -14.83
C ASP A 41 -6.84 -12.96 -14.22
N LYS A 42 -7.70 -12.25 -14.95
CA LYS A 42 -8.23 -10.93 -14.59
C LYS A 42 -8.93 -10.97 -13.22
N GLU A 43 -9.67 -12.04 -12.93
CA GLU A 43 -10.38 -12.15 -11.66
C GLU A 43 -9.43 -12.27 -10.48
N LYS A 44 -8.38 -13.08 -10.60
CA LYS A 44 -7.35 -13.22 -9.57
C LYS A 44 -6.65 -11.89 -9.31
N TYR A 45 -6.38 -11.11 -10.36
CA TYR A 45 -5.76 -9.79 -10.21
C TYR A 45 -6.68 -8.79 -9.51
N ILE A 46 -7.95 -8.71 -9.91
CA ILE A 46 -8.96 -7.86 -9.28
C ILE A 46 -9.17 -8.27 -7.81
N LYS A 47 -9.28 -9.57 -7.52
CA LYS A 47 -9.40 -10.10 -6.16
C LYS A 47 -8.19 -9.73 -5.29
N LYS A 48 -6.96 -9.79 -5.84
CA LYS A 48 -5.73 -9.37 -5.12
C LYS A 48 -5.74 -7.87 -4.80
N MET A 49 -6.13 -7.03 -5.75
CA MET A 49 -6.27 -5.58 -5.54
C MET A 49 -7.34 -5.26 -4.47
N ALA A 50 -8.51 -5.89 -4.56
CA ALA A 50 -9.59 -5.70 -3.59
C ALA A 50 -9.18 -6.12 -2.16
N ARG A 51 -8.47 -7.24 -2.01
CA ARG A 51 -7.93 -7.69 -0.72
C ARG A 51 -6.96 -6.68 -0.12
N LYS A 52 -6.03 -6.15 -0.91
CA LYS A 52 -5.05 -5.13 -0.47
C LYS A 52 -5.76 -3.84 -0.03
N SER A 53 -6.79 -3.40 -0.76
CA SER A 53 -7.60 -2.24 -0.37
C SER A 53 -8.35 -2.47 0.95
N LYS A 54 -8.95 -3.65 1.12
CA LYS A 54 -9.72 -3.99 2.33
C LYS A 54 -8.84 -4.11 3.57
N SER A 55 -7.62 -4.66 3.46
CA SER A 55 -6.69 -4.73 4.59
C SER A 55 -6.25 -3.34 5.06
N THR A 56 -5.91 -2.44 4.12
CA THR A 56 -5.53 -1.07 4.46
C THR A 56 -6.66 -0.30 5.16
N LYS A 57 -7.91 -0.46 4.70
CA LYS A 57 -9.07 0.14 5.37
C LYS A 57 -9.26 -0.40 6.79
N SER A 58 -9.11 -1.72 6.98
CA SER A 58 -9.19 -2.35 8.30
C SER A 58 -8.12 -1.82 9.26
N ASP A 59 -6.88 -1.67 8.82
CA ASP A 59 -5.78 -1.22 9.68
C ASP A 59 -5.94 0.25 10.08
N SER A 60 -6.39 1.11 9.15
CA SER A 60 -6.75 2.49 9.45
C SER A 60 -7.90 2.56 10.48
N GLN A 61 -8.93 1.72 10.33
CA GLN A 61 -10.04 1.68 11.29
C GLN A 61 -9.58 1.24 12.69
N LYS A 62 -8.67 0.26 12.77
CA LYS A 62 -8.08 -0.15 14.06
C LYS A 62 -7.31 0.99 14.73
N LYS A 63 -6.54 1.77 13.95
CA LYS A 63 -5.82 2.95 14.46
C LYS A 63 -6.80 4.01 14.99
N ILE A 64 -7.85 4.33 14.23
CA ILE A 64 -8.90 5.27 14.64
C ILE A 64 -9.56 4.79 15.94
N ASN A 65 -9.94 3.53 16.02
CA ASN A 65 -10.57 2.97 17.22
C ASN A 65 -9.63 3.02 18.44
N LYS A 66 -8.32 2.82 18.25
CA LYS A 66 -7.33 2.94 19.32
C LYS A 66 -7.21 4.38 19.81
N ILE A 67 -7.16 5.35 18.89
CA ILE A 67 -7.11 6.78 19.22
C ILE A 67 -8.37 7.21 19.97
N ASN A 68 -9.55 6.81 19.48
CA ASN A 68 -10.83 7.13 20.14
C ASN A 68 -10.89 6.56 21.56
N LYS A 69 -10.43 5.33 21.79
CA LYS A 69 -10.32 4.77 23.14
C LYS A 69 -9.39 5.58 24.05
N GLN A 70 -8.27 6.08 23.52
CA GLN A 70 -7.37 6.94 24.29
C GLN A 70 -8.03 8.28 24.64
N ILE A 71 -8.77 8.87 23.70
CA ILE A 71 -9.57 10.09 23.92
C ILE A 71 -10.59 9.84 25.04
N ASP A 72 -11.37 8.76 24.97
CA ASP A 72 -12.37 8.44 25.99
C ASP A 72 -11.76 8.27 27.38
N VAL A 73 -10.61 7.59 27.48
CA VAL A 73 -9.89 7.45 28.75
C VAL A 73 -9.47 8.82 29.30
N LEU A 74 -8.93 9.71 28.46
CA LEU A 74 -8.53 11.06 28.87
C LEU A 74 -9.73 11.91 29.27
N GLN A 75 -10.84 11.83 28.53
CA GLN A 75 -12.07 12.56 28.85
C GLN A 75 -12.67 12.09 30.19
N ASN A 76 -12.72 10.77 30.43
CA ASN A 76 -13.22 10.22 31.68
C ASN A 76 -12.35 10.63 32.87
N ARG A 77 -11.01 10.64 32.70
CA ARG A 77 -10.09 11.14 33.73
C ARG A 77 -10.32 12.62 34.00
N LYS A 78 -10.41 13.45 32.96
CA LYS A 78 -10.72 14.88 33.10
C LYS A 78 -12.01 15.09 33.89
N ARG A 79 -13.08 14.37 33.55
CA ARG A 79 -14.36 14.44 34.27
C ARG A 79 -14.21 14.05 35.73
N ARG A 80 -13.46 12.98 36.02
CA ARG A 80 -13.19 12.54 37.41
C ARG A 80 -12.47 13.62 38.21
N PHE A 81 -11.42 14.24 37.66
CA PHE A 81 -10.72 15.32 38.35
C PHE A 81 -11.60 16.54 38.59
N ILE A 82 -12.44 16.92 37.61
CA ILE A 82 -13.40 18.02 37.77
C ILE A 82 -14.36 17.71 38.92
N ASN A 83 -14.90 16.49 39.00
CA ASN A 83 -15.79 16.11 40.09
C ASN A 83 -15.07 16.14 41.45
N LEU A 84 -13.86 15.58 41.54
CA LEU A 84 -13.08 15.60 42.78
C LEU A 84 -12.76 17.03 43.26
N LEU A 85 -12.45 17.95 42.33
CA LEU A 85 -12.26 19.36 42.63
C LEU A 85 -13.57 20.02 43.11
N ALA A 86 -14.69 19.74 42.43
CA ALA A 86 -15.99 20.29 42.78
C ALA A 86 -16.45 19.82 44.17
N ASP A 87 -16.14 18.57 44.51
CA ASP A 87 -16.42 17.97 45.82
C ASP A 87 -15.42 18.44 46.91
N GLY A 88 -14.42 19.25 46.56
CA GLY A 88 -13.38 19.74 47.47
C GLY A 88 -12.44 18.65 47.99
N ILE A 89 -12.44 17.48 47.36
CA ILE A 89 -11.61 16.33 47.76
C ILE A 89 -10.14 16.57 47.43
N ILE A 90 -9.87 17.33 46.36
CA ILE A 90 -8.52 17.73 45.96
C ILE A 90 -8.46 19.25 45.79
N THR A 91 -7.29 19.84 46.03
CA THR A 91 -7.05 21.27 45.79
C THR A 91 -6.71 21.55 44.32
N HIS A 92 -6.78 22.83 43.94
CA HIS A 92 -6.33 23.24 42.62
C HIS A 92 -4.84 22.96 42.38
N GLU A 93 -3.99 23.08 43.41
CA GLU A 93 -2.55 22.76 43.27
C GLU A 93 -2.32 21.28 43.01
N GLU A 94 -3.01 20.38 43.73
CA GLU A 94 -2.89 18.92 43.55
C GLU A 94 -3.31 18.49 42.15
N TYR A 95 -4.35 19.11 41.59
CA TYR A 95 -4.75 18.91 40.19
C TYR A 95 -3.66 19.35 39.20
N GLN A 96 -3.09 20.54 39.39
CA GLN A 96 -2.04 21.08 38.53
C GLN A 96 -0.77 20.21 38.57
N GLU A 97 -0.42 19.67 39.73
CA GLU A 97 0.73 18.79 39.89
C GLU A 97 0.53 17.44 39.19
N SER A 98 -0.66 16.84 39.32
CA SER A 98 -1.04 15.60 38.63
C SER A 98 -0.96 15.73 37.11
N MET A 99 -1.41 16.87 36.57
CA MET A 99 -1.32 17.17 35.13
C MET A 99 0.14 17.34 34.65
N LYS A 100 1.02 17.94 35.47
CA LYS A 100 2.44 18.14 35.14
C LYS A 100 3.27 16.85 35.20
N GLN A 101 2.91 15.87 36.02
CA GLN A 101 3.57 14.56 36.03
C GLN A 101 3.25 13.75 34.76
N GLN A 102 2.05 13.90 34.20
CA GLN A 102 1.63 13.20 32.97
C GLN A 102 2.36 13.67 31.69
N ILE A 103 2.87 14.91 31.65
CA ILE A 103 3.61 15.44 30.49
C ILE A 103 5.08 14.97 30.49
N ARG A 104 5.60 14.54 31.64
CA ARG A 104 7.00 14.13 31.83
C ARG A 104 7.26 12.64 31.61
N ASN A 105 6.21 11.82 31.50
CA ASN A 105 6.25 10.37 31.26
C ASN A 105 5.75 10.05 29.84
#